data_AF-A0A0H4KGP0-F1
#
_entry.id   AF-A0A0H4KGP0-F1
#
_cell.length_a   1.000
_cell.length_b   1.000
_cell.length_c   1.000
_cell.angle_alpha   90.00
_cell.angle_beta   90.00
_cell.angle_gamma   90.00
#
_symmetry.space_group_name_H-M   'P 1'
#
loop_
_entity.id
_entity.type
_entity.pdbx_description
1 polymer ?
#
loop_
_entity_poly.entity_id
_entity_poly.type
_entity_poly.pdbx_seq_one_letter_code
_entity_poly.pdbx_strand_id
1 'polypeptide(L)'
;MKSRYKKHLKRIAARTPIVTFSQNETANKGEVIDKAILDNYFDKFTGYIAEQWQLEEMRYEDIKKGFYSDVLLFMNNYLTCGNNDYIYLLIPTSKNKYKVIEKEHVPTWQRIYWEKEDPNDDRSWCYFDEDTYDLWEYMINQLDKHVEAF
;
A
#
# COMPACT_ATOMS: atom_id res chain seq x y z
N MET A 1 29.25 -4.83 -8.99
CA MET A 1 28.28 -5.91 -8.71
C MET A 1 28.14 -6.89 -9.87
N LYS A 2 28.03 -8.21 -9.60
CA LYS A 2 27.85 -9.24 -10.64
C LYS A 2 26.55 -8.98 -11.43
N SER A 3 26.60 -9.07 -12.77
CA SER A 3 25.46 -8.83 -13.70
C SER A 3 24.16 -9.53 -13.30
N ARG A 4 24.24 -10.77 -12.78
CA ARG A 4 23.08 -11.56 -12.31
C ARG A 4 22.37 -10.91 -11.11
N TYR A 5 23.13 -10.30 -10.19
CA TYR A 5 22.58 -9.65 -9.01
C TYR A 5 21.81 -8.38 -9.40
N LYS A 6 22.37 -7.52 -10.27
CA LYS A 6 21.66 -6.35 -10.82
C LYS A 6 20.35 -6.75 -11.52
N LYS A 7 20.36 -7.84 -12.30
CA LYS A 7 19.15 -8.37 -12.97
C LYS A 7 18.09 -8.85 -11.99
N HIS A 8 18.52 -9.43 -10.86
CA HIS A 8 17.61 -9.88 -9.80
C HIS A 8 16.96 -8.70 -9.09
N LEU A 9 17.74 -7.68 -8.69
CA LEU A 9 17.21 -6.46 -8.08
C LEU A 9 16.21 -5.73 -8.98
N LYS A 10 16.51 -5.60 -10.28
CA LYS A 10 15.57 -5.01 -11.26
C LYS A 10 14.24 -5.78 -11.34
N ARG A 11 14.26 -7.11 -11.18
CA ARG A 11 13.04 -7.92 -11.17
C ARG A 11 12.21 -7.72 -9.90
N ILE A 12 12.88 -7.59 -8.76
CA ILE A 12 12.22 -7.33 -7.47
C ILE A 12 11.54 -5.96 -7.50
N ALA A 13 12.27 -4.93 -7.92
CA ALA A 13 11.71 -3.58 -8.05
C ALA A 13 10.49 -3.55 -8.99
N ALA A 14 10.57 -4.23 -10.14
CA ALA A 14 9.47 -4.31 -11.09
C ALA A 14 8.25 -5.12 -10.60
N ARG A 15 8.36 -5.84 -9.48
CA ARG A 15 7.31 -6.67 -8.90
C ARG A 15 6.83 -6.16 -7.54
N THR A 16 7.41 -5.08 -7.03
CA THR A 16 7.09 -4.60 -5.70
C THR A 16 5.66 -4.07 -5.65
N PRO A 17 4.86 -4.42 -4.63
CA PRO A 17 3.52 -3.89 -4.48
C PRO A 17 3.53 -2.37 -4.25
N ILE A 18 2.41 -1.74 -4.54
CA ILE A 18 2.17 -0.31 -4.37
C ILE A 18 0.97 -0.13 -3.46
N VAL A 19 1.07 0.78 -2.51
CA VAL A 19 -0.06 1.27 -1.71
C VAL A 19 -0.44 2.66 -2.19
N THR A 20 -1.73 2.93 -2.31
CA THR A 20 -2.22 4.21 -2.80
C THR A 20 -3.57 4.56 -2.21
N PHE A 21 -3.94 5.83 -2.27
CA PHE A 21 -5.17 6.39 -1.72
C PHE A 21 -5.94 7.18 -2.76
N SER A 22 -7.26 7.25 -2.60
CA SER A 22 -8.11 8.13 -3.39
C SER A 22 -9.34 8.60 -2.61
N GLN A 23 -9.90 9.73 -3.04
CA GLN A 23 -11.19 10.24 -2.56
C GLN A 23 -12.38 9.48 -3.15
N ASN A 24 -12.28 9.08 -4.41
CA ASN A 24 -13.36 8.38 -5.10
C ASN A 24 -12.96 6.94 -5.36
N GLU A 25 -13.96 6.07 -5.46
CA GLU A 25 -13.75 4.69 -5.86
C GLU A 25 -13.18 4.64 -7.29
N THR A 26 -11.89 4.32 -7.39
CA THR A 26 -11.14 4.40 -8.66
C THR A 26 -11.01 3.05 -9.36
N ALA A 27 -11.04 1.96 -8.60
CA ALA A 27 -10.92 0.60 -9.12
C ALA A 27 -11.58 -0.41 -8.17
N ASN A 28 -11.81 -1.63 -8.65
CA ASN A 28 -12.35 -2.73 -7.84
C ASN A 28 -11.31 -3.78 -7.46
N LYS A 29 -11.52 -4.44 -6.30
CA LYS A 29 -10.70 -5.59 -5.90
C LYS A 29 -10.78 -6.69 -6.97
N GLY A 30 -9.62 -7.20 -7.37
CA GLY A 30 -9.47 -8.19 -8.44
C GLY A 30 -9.28 -7.61 -9.84
N GLU A 31 -9.54 -6.31 -10.04
CA GLU A 31 -9.37 -5.62 -11.31
C GLU A 31 -7.89 -5.48 -11.69
N VAL A 32 -7.62 -5.44 -13.00
CA VAL A 32 -6.30 -5.07 -13.54
C VAL A 32 -6.41 -3.70 -14.18
N ILE A 33 -5.68 -2.73 -13.63
CA ILE A 33 -5.65 -1.35 -14.10
C ILE A 33 -4.34 -1.04 -14.84
N ASP A 34 -4.42 -0.13 -15.80
CA ASP A 34 -3.23 0.40 -16.47
C ASP A 34 -2.53 1.44 -15.57
N LYS A 35 -1.21 1.57 -15.74
CA LYS A 35 -0.39 2.54 -15.01
C LYS A 35 -0.90 3.98 -15.21
N ALA A 36 -1.48 4.30 -16.35
CA ALA A 36 -2.08 5.61 -16.58
C ALA A 36 -3.22 5.93 -15.59
N ILE A 37 -3.90 4.92 -15.05
CA ILE A 37 -4.91 5.13 -14.00
C ILE A 37 -4.23 5.50 -12.69
N LEU A 38 -3.13 4.81 -12.33
CA LEU A 38 -2.26 5.19 -11.21
C LEU A 38 -1.77 6.63 -11.33
N ASP A 39 -1.24 7.00 -12.48
CA ASP A 39 -0.60 8.30 -12.68
C ASP A 39 -1.60 9.47 -12.72
N ASN A 40 -2.88 9.23 -13.06
CA ASN A 40 -3.88 10.30 -13.25
C ASN A 40 -4.95 10.41 -12.16
N TYR A 41 -5.23 9.34 -11.41
CA TYR A 41 -6.36 9.29 -10.46
C TYR A 41 -5.94 9.04 -9.02
N PHE A 42 -4.71 8.61 -8.81
CA PHE A 42 -4.16 8.45 -7.49
C PHE A 42 -3.18 9.57 -7.22
N ASP A 43 -3.62 10.58 -6.46
CA ASP A 43 -2.85 11.80 -6.19
C ASP A 43 -1.47 11.49 -5.63
N LYS A 44 -1.37 10.40 -4.84
CA LYS A 44 -0.12 9.91 -4.27
C LYS A 44 -0.18 8.40 -4.14
N PHE A 45 0.90 7.74 -4.54
CA PHE A 45 1.12 6.32 -4.32
C PHE A 45 2.54 6.10 -3.83
N THR A 46 2.73 5.10 -2.97
CA THR A 46 4.05 4.66 -2.51
C THR A 46 4.30 3.24 -2.94
N GLY A 47 5.54 2.99 -3.33
CA GLY A 47 6.04 1.68 -3.69
C GLY A 47 7.55 1.77 -3.83
N TYR A 48 8.24 0.65 -4.00
CA TYR A 48 9.66 0.71 -4.30
C TYR A 48 9.88 1.19 -5.74
N ILE A 49 9.93 2.50 -5.94
CA ILE A 49 10.33 3.14 -7.18
C ILE A 49 11.84 3.30 -7.13
N ALA A 50 12.54 2.20 -7.36
CA ALA A 50 14.00 2.22 -7.36
C ALA A 50 14.51 3.13 -8.50
N GLU A 51 15.18 4.22 -8.15
CA GLU A 51 15.95 4.94 -9.16
C GLU A 51 17.12 4.05 -9.62
N GLN A 52 17.48 4.13 -10.91
CA GLN A 52 18.46 3.21 -11.50
C GLN A 52 19.79 3.17 -10.73
N TRP A 53 20.20 4.29 -10.13
CA TRP A 53 21.44 4.39 -9.35
C TRP A 53 21.37 3.67 -8.00
N GLN A 54 20.21 3.65 -7.32
CA GLN A 54 20.04 2.98 -6.03
C GLN A 54 20.16 1.45 -6.16
N LEU A 55 19.71 0.92 -7.30
CA LEU A 55 19.85 -0.50 -7.65
C LEU A 55 21.31 -0.92 -7.92
N GLU A 56 22.22 0.04 -8.10
CA GLU A 56 23.63 -0.22 -8.41
C GLU A 56 24.56 -0.22 -7.19
N GLU A 57 24.04 0.05 -5.99
CA GLU A 57 24.85 0.13 -4.76
C GLU A 57 24.27 -0.63 -3.55
N MET A 58 22.96 -0.90 -3.50
CA MET A 58 22.31 -1.46 -2.30
C MET A 58 22.25 -3.00 -2.23
N ARG A 59 22.26 -3.54 -0.99
CA ARG A 59 21.97 -4.95 -0.72
C ARG A 59 20.45 -5.19 -0.75
N TYR A 60 20.04 -6.41 -1.12
CA TYR A 60 18.63 -6.81 -1.17
C TYR A 60 17.87 -6.55 0.14
N GLU A 61 18.45 -6.92 1.28
CA GLU A 61 17.83 -6.69 2.59
C GLU A 61 17.60 -5.20 2.88
N ASP A 62 18.52 -4.34 2.44
CA ASP A 62 18.42 -2.89 2.63
C ASP A 62 17.31 -2.30 1.74
N ILE A 63 17.12 -2.85 0.53
CA ILE A 63 16.03 -2.49 -0.38
C ILE A 63 14.67 -2.86 0.22
N LYS A 64 14.53 -4.08 0.74
CA LYS A 64 13.29 -4.52 1.39
C LYS A 64 12.97 -3.62 2.59
N LYS A 65 13.94 -3.36 3.46
CA LYS A 65 13.75 -2.48 4.63
C LYS A 65 13.37 -1.05 4.25
N GLY A 66 14.01 -0.48 3.22
CA GLY A 66 13.68 0.86 2.71
C GLY A 66 12.23 0.93 2.23
N PHE A 67 11.82 -0.01 1.36
CA PHE A 67 10.44 -0.12 0.89
C PHE A 67 9.42 -0.20 2.04
N TYR A 68 9.65 -1.09 3.01
CA TYR A 68 8.76 -1.21 4.16
C TYR A 68 8.67 0.12 4.91
N SER A 69 9.80 0.74 5.23
CA SER A 69 9.83 2.03 5.90
C SER A 69 9.02 3.09 5.15
N ASP A 70 9.13 3.14 3.82
CA ASP A 70 8.40 4.10 2.99
C ASP A 70 6.89 3.81 2.98
N VAL A 71 6.49 2.53 2.91
CA VAL A 71 5.07 2.14 3.00
C VAL A 71 4.49 2.48 4.37
N LEU A 72 5.22 2.18 5.45
CA LEU A 72 4.78 2.47 6.82
C LEU A 72 4.57 3.97 7.01
N LEU A 73 5.55 4.79 6.63
CA LEU A 73 5.47 6.25 6.74
C LEU A 73 4.34 6.83 5.88
N PHE A 74 4.21 6.33 4.66
CA PHE A 74 3.17 6.79 3.74
C PHE A 74 1.78 6.46 4.27
N MET A 75 1.53 5.20 4.65
CA MET A 75 0.22 4.80 5.16
C MET A 75 -0.12 5.54 6.45
N ASN A 76 0.82 5.67 7.39
CA ASN A 76 0.60 6.42 8.61
C ASN A 76 0.18 7.87 8.28
N ASN A 77 0.90 8.55 7.38
CA ASN A 77 0.59 9.94 7.02
C ASN A 77 -0.74 10.11 6.28
N TYR A 78 -1.09 9.21 5.36
CA TYR A 78 -2.27 9.38 4.49
C TYR A 78 -3.55 8.77 5.03
N LEU A 79 -3.46 7.81 5.96
CA LEU A 79 -4.61 7.34 6.73
C LEU A 79 -5.02 8.37 7.78
N THR A 80 -4.07 8.99 8.50
CA THR A 80 -4.40 9.91 9.60
C THR A 80 -4.71 11.34 9.14
N CYS A 81 -4.17 11.77 7.99
CA CYS A 81 -4.24 13.17 7.56
C CYS A 81 -4.76 13.36 6.13
N GLY A 82 -5.08 12.29 5.42
CA GLY A 82 -5.60 12.36 4.07
C GLY A 82 -7.12 12.41 4.07
N ASN A 83 -7.71 13.41 3.42
CA ASN A 83 -9.11 13.37 3.01
C ASN A 83 -9.26 12.32 1.89
N ASN A 84 -9.12 11.04 2.23
CA ASN A 84 -9.17 9.88 1.33
C ASN A 84 -10.20 8.88 1.86
N ASP A 85 -11.10 8.45 0.99
CA ASP A 85 -12.14 7.50 1.36
C ASP A 85 -11.72 6.06 1.08
N TYR A 86 -10.70 5.87 0.22
CA TYR A 86 -10.28 4.54 -0.21
C TYR A 86 -8.76 4.36 -0.10
N ILE A 87 -8.37 3.15 0.32
CA ILE A 87 -6.99 2.65 0.26
C ILE A 87 -6.93 1.42 -0.65
N TYR A 88 -5.87 1.33 -1.44
CA TYR A 88 -5.65 0.24 -2.37
C TYR A 88 -4.26 -0.35 -2.19
N LEU A 89 -4.17 -1.67 -2.31
CA LEU A 89 -2.92 -2.40 -2.48
C LEU A 89 -2.91 -3.01 -3.88
N LEU A 90 -1.86 -2.73 -4.64
CA LEU A 90 -1.71 -3.15 -6.02
C LEU A 90 -0.42 -3.92 -6.24
N ILE A 91 -0.47 -4.94 -7.09
CA ILE A 91 0.71 -5.69 -7.51
C ILE A 91 0.97 -5.52 -9.02
N PRO A 92 2.22 -5.29 -9.45
CA PRO A 92 2.55 -5.32 -10.86
C PRO A 92 2.26 -6.69 -11.47
N THR A 93 1.52 -6.74 -12.58
CA THR A 93 1.23 -8.00 -13.30
C THR A 93 2.07 -8.16 -14.55
N SER A 94 2.17 -7.09 -15.33
CA SER A 94 2.92 -7.01 -16.58
C SER A 94 3.33 -5.56 -16.82
N LYS A 95 4.03 -5.29 -17.94
CA LYS A 95 4.50 -3.94 -18.25
C LYS A 95 3.33 -2.95 -18.22
N ASN A 96 3.41 -1.96 -17.33
CA ASN A 96 2.42 -0.90 -17.13
C ASN A 96 1.03 -1.37 -16.65
N LYS A 97 0.92 -2.54 -16.01
CA LYS A 97 -0.35 -3.03 -15.47
C LYS A 97 -0.23 -3.48 -14.03
N TYR A 98 -1.26 -3.18 -13.26
CA TYR A 98 -1.34 -3.48 -11.84
C TYR A 98 -2.65 -4.18 -11.52
N LYS A 99 -2.60 -5.24 -10.72
CA LYS A 99 -3.79 -5.88 -10.18
C LYS A 99 -4.09 -5.30 -8.82
N VAL A 100 -5.32 -4.86 -8.60
CA VAL A 100 -5.83 -4.48 -7.29
C VAL A 100 -6.06 -5.75 -6.50
N ILE A 101 -5.26 -5.96 -5.45
CA ILE A 101 -5.38 -7.13 -4.59
C ILE A 101 -6.16 -6.83 -3.33
N GLU A 102 -6.09 -5.60 -2.84
CA GLU A 102 -6.96 -5.11 -1.77
C GLU A 102 -7.51 -3.72 -2.09
N LYS A 103 -8.72 -3.48 -1.60
CA LYS A 103 -9.45 -2.22 -1.67
C LYS A 103 -10.28 -2.12 -0.40
N GLU A 104 -10.04 -1.11 0.41
CA GLU A 104 -10.88 -0.81 1.57
C GLU A 104 -11.46 0.60 1.46
N HIS A 105 -12.72 0.74 1.87
CA HIS A 105 -13.38 2.03 2.06
C HIS A 105 -13.24 2.43 3.53
N VAL A 106 -12.40 3.43 3.80
CA VAL A 106 -11.99 3.84 5.15
C VAL A 106 -13.22 4.14 6.03
N PRO A 107 -14.20 4.96 5.61
CA PRO A 107 -15.37 5.25 6.44
C PRO A 107 -16.22 4.01 6.77
N THR A 108 -16.34 3.06 5.83
CA THR A 108 -17.06 1.80 6.10
C THR A 108 -16.31 0.95 7.11
N TRP A 109 -14.98 0.88 6.99
CA TRP A 109 -14.15 0.13 7.92
C TRP A 109 -14.26 0.68 9.34
N GLN A 110 -14.11 2.00 9.49
CA GLN A 110 -14.25 2.70 10.77
C GLN A 110 -15.63 2.44 11.38
N ARG A 111 -16.70 2.58 10.59
CA ARG A 111 -18.06 2.30 11.08
C ARG A 111 -18.21 0.86 11.59
N ILE A 112 -17.76 -0.14 10.82
CA ILE A 112 -17.84 -1.56 11.21
C ILE A 112 -17.03 -1.82 12.48
N TYR A 113 -15.85 -1.22 12.58
CA TYR A 113 -15.00 -1.32 13.77
C TYR A 113 -15.73 -0.79 15.01
N TRP A 114 -16.28 0.43 14.92
CA TRP A 114 -16.99 1.07 16.04
C TRP A 114 -18.27 0.34 16.44
N GLU A 115 -19.07 -0.12 15.47
CA GLU A 115 -20.25 -0.96 15.75
C GLU A 115 -19.88 -2.25 16.50
N LYS A 116 -18.67 -2.77 16.30
CA LYS A 116 -18.16 -3.97 16.99
C LYS A 116 -17.58 -3.67 18.37
N GLU A 117 -16.75 -2.64 18.48
CA GLU A 117 -16.02 -2.32 19.72
C GLU A 117 -16.84 -1.55 20.74
N ASP A 118 -17.82 -0.79 20.27
CA ASP A 118 -18.71 0.03 21.09
C ASP A 118 -20.14 0.09 20.51
N PRO A 119 -20.88 -1.03 20.56
CA PRO A 119 -22.22 -1.14 19.96
C PRO A 119 -23.25 -0.20 20.59
N ASN A 120 -22.97 0.36 21.77
CA ASN A 120 -23.87 1.24 22.51
C ASN A 120 -23.43 2.73 22.48
N ASP A 121 -22.33 3.06 21.81
CA ASP A 121 -21.75 4.43 21.76
C ASP A 121 -21.40 4.97 23.17
N ASP A 122 -20.89 4.09 24.05
CA ASP A 122 -20.54 4.40 25.44
C ASP A 122 -19.09 4.92 25.58
N ARG A 123 -18.22 4.72 24.58
CA ARG A 123 -16.81 5.14 24.58
C ARG A 123 -16.66 6.57 24.04
N SER A 124 -15.81 7.34 24.71
CA SER A 124 -15.46 8.68 24.23
C SER A 124 -14.57 8.61 22.97
N TRP A 125 -14.74 9.58 22.05
CA TRP A 125 -14.01 9.77 20.78
C TRP A 125 -12.46 9.74 20.87
N CYS A 126 -11.88 9.65 22.06
CA CYS A 126 -10.44 9.59 22.29
C CYS A 126 -9.77 8.28 21.86
N TYR A 127 -10.53 7.28 21.41
CA TYR A 127 -10.01 5.99 20.90
C TYR A 127 -10.11 5.86 19.37
N PHE A 128 -10.34 6.97 18.65
CA PHE A 128 -10.42 7.03 17.18
C PHE A 128 -9.14 6.63 16.46
N ASP A 129 -7.99 6.65 17.14
CA ASP A 129 -6.73 6.21 16.53
C ASP A 129 -6.64 4.66 16.41
N GLU A 130 -7.45 3.91 17.16
CA GLU A 130 -7.42 2.44 17.18
C GLU A 130 -7.97 1.83 15.88
N ASP A 131 -9.03 2.40 15.29
CA ASP A 131 -9.62 1.92 14.04
C ASP A 131 -8.64 2.02 12.85
N THR A 132 -7.85 3.09 12.87
CA THR A 132 -6.91 3.46 11.82
C THR A 132 -5.65 2.61 11.95
N TYR A 133 -5.23 2.32 13.18
CA TYR A 133 -4.15 1.39 13.47
C TYR A 133 -4.50 -0.04 13.01
N ASP A 134 -5.71 -0.52 13.30
CA ASP A 134 -6.16 -1.86 12.86
C ASP A 134 -6.27 -1.96 11.33
N LEU A 135 -6.77 -0.92 10.66
CA LEU A 135 -6.78 -0.85 9.20
C LEU A 135 -5.35 -0.83 8.63
N TRP A 136 -4.44 -0.11 9.27
CA TRP A 136 -3.02 -0.11 8.91
C TRP A 136 -2.42 -1.51 9.05
N GLU A 137 -2.61 -2.18 10.19
CA GLU A 137 -2.11 -3.55 10.42
C GLU A 137 -2.67 -4.52 9.40
N TYR A 138 -3.97 -4.44 9.11
CA TYR A 138 -4.62 -5.26 8.08
C TYR A 138 -3.92 -5.10 6.73
N MET A 139 -3.71 -3.86 6.30
CA MET A 139 -3.10 -3.56 4.99
C MET A 139 -1.63 -3.97 4.92
N ILE A 140 -0.87 -3.83 6.01
CA ILE A 140 0.50 -4.34 6.10
C ILE A 140 0.53 -5.87 6.06
N ASN A 141 -0.37 -6.55 6.78
CA ASN A 141 -0.48 -8.01 6.72
C ASN A 141 -0.82 -8.51 5.32
N GLN A 142 -1.64 -7.78 4.56
CA GLN A 142 -1.91 -8.11 3.17
C GLN A 142 -0.66 -7.88 2.30
N LEU A 143 0.05 -6.77 2.50
CA LEU A 143 1.31 -6.51 1.83
C LEU A 143 2.33 -7.64 2.06
N ASP A 144 2.51 -8.09 3.31
CA ASP A 144 3.47 -9.12 3.69
C ASP A 144 3.26 -10.43 2.94
N LYS A 145 2.01 -10.90 2.83
CA LYS A 145 1.66 -12.12 2.07
C LYS A 145 2.11 -12.04 0.61
N HIS A 146 2.12 -10.84 0.05
CA HIS A 146 2.54 -10.62 -1.33
C HIS A 146 4.02 -10.35 -1.47
N VAL A 147 4.67 -9.77 -0.45
CA VAL A 147 6.12 -9.54 -0.44
C VAL A 147 6.90 -10.82 -0.15
N GLU A 148 6.40 -11.70 0.71
CA GLU A 148 7.00 -13.02 0.99
C GLU A 148 6.94 -13.98 -0.21
N ALA A 149 6.03 -13.74 -1.15
CA ALA A 149 5.89 -14.54 -2.37
C ALA A 149 6.97 -14.24 -3.44
N PHE A 150 7.93 -13.34 -3.20
CA PHE A 150 8.96 -12.90 -4.16
C PHE A 150 10.32 -13.59 -4.03
#